data_AF-A0A932YJP1-F1
#
_entry.id   AF-A0A932YJP1-F1
#
_cell.length_a   1.000
_cell.length_b   1.000
_cell.length_c   1.000
_cell.angle_alpha   90.00
_cell.angle_beta   90.00
_cell.angle_gamma   90.00
#
_symmetry.space_group_name_H-M   'P 1'
#
loop_
_entity.id
_entity.type
_entity.pdbx_description
1 polymer ?
#
loop_
_entity_poly.entity_id
_entity_poly.type
_entity_poly.pdbx_seq_one_letter_code
_entity_poly.pdbx_strand_id
1 'polypeptide(L)'
;MITSPVKLWRRQKNTASLIGKKGEILQWTIIRVPAKSFMDQAPYPVVIVKMENGENMIGQLVDWQEKDLMIGKEVISVLRLLRTEPKEDIIYYNIKFKPL
;
A
#
# COMPACT_ATOMS: atom_id res chain seq x y z
N MET A 1 0.24 20.58 11.78
CA MET A 1 0.93 20.09 13.00
C MET A 1 2.08 19.21 12.55
N ILE A 2 3.31 19.68 12.70
CA ILE A 2 4.51 18.96 12.24
C ILE A 2 4.70 17.76 13.17
N THR A 3 4.67 16.54 12.60
CA THR A 3 4.84 15.32 13.38
C THR A 3 6.32 14.97 13.33
N SER A 4 7.04 15.13 14.45
CA SER A 4 8.48 14.84 14.50
C SER A 4 8.83 13.47 13.90
N PRO A 5 9.95 13.33 13.17
CA PRO A 5 10.41 12.06 12.60
C PRO A 5 10.43 10.91 13.61
N VAL A 6 10.83 11.20 14.86
CA VAL A 6 10.86 10.23 15.97
C VAL A 6 9.47 9.68 16.28
N LYS A 7 8.44 10.52 16.23
CA LYS A 7 7.05 10.13 16.49
C LYS A 7 6.49 9.29 15.35
N LEU A 8 6.89 9.56 14.11
CA LEU A 8 6.53 8.78 12.94
C LEU A 8 7.17 7.39 12.99
N TRP A 9 8.47 7.31 13.27
CA TRP A 9 9.18 6.05 13.41
C TRP A 9 8.57 5.16 14.51
N ARG A 10 8.25 5.73 15.68
CA ARG A 10 7.61 5.00 16.79
C ARG A 10 6.22 4.44 16.47
N ARG A 11 5.54 4.95 15.44
CA ARG A 11 4.21 4.47 15.01
C ARG A 11 4.29 3.28 14.04
N GLN A 12 5.43 3.04 13.38
CA GLN A 12 5.60 1.98 12.37
C GLN A 12 6.09 0.63 12.93
N LYS A 13 5.79 0.31 14.20
CA LYS A 13 6.33 -0.90 14.87
C LYS A 13 6.04 -2.21 14.15
N ASN A 14 4.90 -2.30 13.46
CA ASN A 14 4.40 -3.55 12.88
C ASN A 14 4.51 -3.58 11.35
N THR A 15 5.10 -2.58 10.70
CA THR A 15 5.19 -2.55 9.23
C THR A 15 6.11 -3.66 8.71
N ALA A 16 7.21 -3.94 9.41
CA ALA A 16 8.18 -4.95 8.98
C ALA A 16 7.60 -6.38 9.00
N SER A 17 6.75 -6.71 9.99
CA SER A 17 6.13 -8.04 10.10
C SER A 17 5.14 -8.34 8.98
N LEU A 18 4.66 -7.30 8.29
CA LEU A 18 3.75 -7.40 7.16
C LEU A 18 4.47 -7.60 5.83
N ILE A 19 5.80 -7.53 5.74
CA ILE A 19 6.51 -7.67 4.46
C ILE A 19 6.55 -9.15 4.04
N GLY A 20 6.26 -9.42 2.75
CA GLY A 20 6.35 -10.77 2.18
C GLY A 20 5.22 -11.72 2.60
N LYS A 21 4.12 -11.18 3.12
CA LYS A 21 2.92 -11.93 3.50
C LYS A 21 1.98 -12.05 2.31
N LYS A 22 1.38 -13.21 2.14
CA LYS A 22 0.43 -13.45 1.05
C LYS A 22 -0.99 -13.15 1.47
N GLY A 23 -1.83 -12.95 0.47
CA GLY A 23 -3.27 -12.83 0.63
C GLY A 23 -3.98 -12.89 -0.71
N GLU A 24 -5.29 -12.70 -0.66
CA GLU A 24 -6.20 -12.80 -1.81
C GLU A 24 -7.02 -11.52 -1.94
N ILE A 25 -7.18 -10.99 -3.15
CA ILE A 25 -8.02 -9.81 -3.39
C ILE A 25 -9.49 -10.16 -3.15
N LEU A 26 -10.11 -9.51 -2.16
CA LEU A 26 -11.56 -9.59 -1.90
C LEU A 26 -12.36 -8.63 -2.75
N GLN A 27 -11.83 -7.42 -2.98
CA GLN A 27 -12.50 -6.36 -3.73
C GLN A 27 -11.43 -5.39 -4.26
N TRP A 28 -11.68 -4.75 -5.39
CA TRP A 28 -10.79 -3.73 -5.94
C TRP A 28 -11.55 -2.57 -6.58
N THR A 29 -10.87 -1.45 -6.72
CA THR A 29 -11.35 -0.27 -7.46
C THR A 29 -10.16 0.50 -8.04
N ILE A 30 -10.40 1.37 -9.02
CA ILE A 30 -9.36 2.26 -9.59
C ILE A 30 -9.65 3.69 -9.16
N ILE A 31 -8.70 4.30 -8.46
CA ILE A 31 -8.74 5.72 -8.13
C ILE A 31 -8.21 6.50 -9.33
N ARG A 32 -9.10 7.25 -9.98
CA ARG A 32 -8.78 8.10 -11.14
C ARG A 32 -8.52 9.56 -10.74
N VAL A 33 -9.20 10.04 -9.71
CA VAL A 33 -9.06 11.42 -9.19
C VAL A 33 -8.69 11.34 -7.72
N PRO A 34 -7.38 11.25 -7.38
CA PRO A 34 -6.94 11.18 -6.00
C PRO A 34 -6.74 12.56 -5.38
N ALA A 35 -6.45 12.58 -4.08
CA ALA A 35 -5.99 13.79 -3.39
C ALA A 35 -4.64 14.29 -3.93
N LYS A 36 -4.35 15.58 -3.71
CA LYS A 36 -3.13 16.26 -4.23
C LYS A 36 -1.84 15.49 -3.99
N SER A 37 -1.66 14.89 -2.82
CA SER A 37 -0.44 14.13 -2.47
C SER A 37 -0.24 12.81 -3.24
N PHE A 38 -1.23 12.37 -4.01
CA PHE A 38 -1.22 11.12 -4.76
C PHE A 38 -1.52 11.32 -6.25
N MET A 39 -1.58 12.57 -6.73
CA MET A 39 -1.85 12.87 -8.14
C MET A 39 -0.87 12.18 -9.09
N ASP A 40 0.41 12.14 -8.74
CA ASP A 40 1.46 11.52 -9.56
C ASP A 40 1.32 9.99 -9.69
N GLN A 41 0.45 9.37 -8.90
CA GLN A 41 0.18 7.93 -8.96
C GLN A 41 -1.08 7.63 -9.77
N ALA A 42 -1.90 8.62 -10.13
CA ALA A 42 -3.16 8.40 -10.83
C ALA A 42 -2.94 7.95 -12.28
N PRO A 43 -3.76 7.03 -12.81
CA PRO A 43 -4.72 6.18 -12.10
C PRO A 43 -4.03 5.00 -11.40
N TYR A 44 -4.49 4.62 -10.20
CA TYR A 44 -3.97 3.45 -9.50
C TYR A 44 -5.08 2.59 -8.89
N PRO A 45 -4.93 1.25 -8.91
CA PRO A 45 -5.84 0.35 -8.23
C PRO A 45 -5.61 0.34 -6.71
N VAL A 46 -6.71 0.22 -5.98
CA VAL A 46 -6.76 -0.05 -4.55
C VAL A 46 -7.51 -1.35 -4.33
N VAL A 47 -6.97 -2.19 -3.46
CA VAL A 47 -7.46 -3.53 -3.17
C VAL A 47 -7.77 -3.69 -1.69
N ILE A 48 -8.81 -4.46 -1.38
CA ILE A 48 -9.04 -5.09 -0.08
C ILE A 48 -8.51 -6.51 -0.19
N VAL A 49 -7.58 -6.89 0.68
CA VAL A 49 -6.89 -8.18 0.64
C VAL A 49 -7.20 -8.95 1.91
N LYS A 50 -7.63 -10.21 1.77
CA LYS A 50 -7.68 -11.18 2.85
C LYS A 50 -6.29 -11.78 3.03
N MET A 51 -5.63 -11.44 4.12
CA MET A 51 -4.31 -11.98 4.43
C MET A 51 -4.41 -13.42 4.96
N GLU A 52 -3.34 -14.21 4.85
CA GLU A 52 -3.28 -15.59 5.36
C GLU A 52 -3.60 -15.70 6.87
N ASN A 53 -3.29 -14.66 7.65
CA ASN A 53 -3.60 -14.61 9.09
C ASN A 53 -5.10 -14.31 9.37
N GLY A 54 -5.92 -14.16 8.34
CA GLY A 54 -7.34 -13.87 8.44
C GLY A 54 -7.68 -12.37 8.55
N GLU A 55 -6.71 -11.47 8.63
CA GLU A 55 -6.98 -10.03 8.66
C GLU A 55 -7.31 -9.48 7.27
N ASN A 56 -8.17 -8.46 7.23
CA ASN A 56 -8.44 -7.71 6.00
C ASN A 56 -7.57 -6.46 5.98
N MET A 57 -6.81 -6.28 4.90
CA MET A 57 -5.94 -5.12 4.70
C MET A 57 -6.34 -4.34 3.46
N ILE A 58 -6.10 -3.03 3.47
CA ILE A 58 -6.37 -2.14 2.33
C ILE A 58 -5.05 -1.54 1.88
N GLY A 59 -4.80 -1.55 0.57
CA GLY A 59 -3.58 -0.99 0.00
C GLY A 59 -3.69 -0.79 -1.50
N GLN A 60 -2.70 -0.10 -2.06
CA GLN A 60 -2.58 -0.01 -3.52
C GLN A 60 -2.03 -1.31 -4.09
N LEU A 61 -2.50 -1.69 -5.28
CA LEU A 61 -1.89 -2.77 -6.07
C LEU A 61 -0.84 -2.16 -7.02
N VAL A 62 0.36 -2.72 -7.02
CA VAL A 62 1.51 -2.29 -7.84
C VAL A 62 2.03 -3.45 -8.68
N ASP A 63 2.80 -3.14 -9.72
CA ASP A 63 3.37 -4.11 -10.65
C ASP A 63 2.31 -5.07 -11.24
N TRP A 64 1.15 -4.52 -11.63
CA TRP A 64 -0.03 -5.26 -12.08
C TRP A 64 -0.31 -5.07 -13.57
N GLN A 65 -1.06 -6.01 -14.14
CA GLN A 65 -1.69 -5.93 -15.47
C GLN A 65 -3.21 -6.01 -15.32
N GLU A 66 -3.97 -5.59 -16.34
CA GLU A 66 -5.46 -5.58 -16.27
C GLU A 66 -6.06 -6.93 -15.85
N LYS A 67 -5.48 -8.04 -16.29
CA LYS A 67 -5.90 -9.40 -15.91
C LYS A 67 -5.76 -9.71 -14.42
N ASP A 68 -4.93 -8.96 -13.69
CA ASP A 68 -4.71 -9.16 -12.26
C ASP A 68 -5.77 -8.45 -11.39
N LEU A 69 -6.55 -7.53 -11.97
CA LEU A 69 -7.65 -6.85 -11.30
C LEU A 69 -8.89 -7.73 -11.26
N MET A 70 -8.80 -8.83 -10.51
CA MET A 70 -9.91 -9.75 -10.29
C MET A 70 -10.00 -10.17 -8.83
N ILE A 71 -11.23 -10.39 -8.36
CA ILE A 71 -11.47 -11.00 -7.05
C ILE A 71 -10.88 -12.41 -7.10
N GLY A 72 -10.21 -12.81 -6.02
CA GLY A 72 -9.54 -14.11 -5.94
C GLY A 72 -8.09 -14.12 -6.40
N LYS A 73 -7.58 -13.02 -6.96
CA LYS A 73 -6.17 -12.95 -7.35
C LYS A 73 -5.26 -12.98 -6.13
N GLU A 74 -4.29 -13.89 -6.13
CA GLU A 74 -3.25 -13.95 -5.12
C GLU A 74 -2.28 -12.78 -5.23
N VAL A 75 -1.92 -12.23 -4.08
CA VAL A 75 -1.01 -11.10 -3.95
C VAL A 75 -0.02 -11.32 -2.81
N ILE A 76 1.10 -10.61 -2.89
CA ILE A 76 2.09 -10.52 -1.82
C ILE A 76 2.27 -9.06 -1.38
N SER A 77 2.42 -8.85 -0.08
CA SER A 77 2.70 -7.54 0.48
C SER A 77 4.17 -7.14 0.26
N VAL A 78 4.37 -5.91 -0.19
CA VAL A 78 5.69 -5.34 -0.52
C VAL A 78 5.86 -3.98 0.13
N LEU A 79 7.09 -3.67 0.54
CA LEU A 79 7.43 -2.34 1.03
C LEU A 79 7.67 -1.40 -0.15
N ARG A 80 6.98 -0.26 -0.17
CA ARG A 80 7.13 0.76 -1.23
C ARG A 80 7.19 2.16 -0.64
N LEU A 81 7.86 3.06 -1.34
CA LEU A 81 7.83 4.49 -1.05
C LEU A 81 6.39 4.99 -1.21
N LEU A 82 5.89 5.68 -0.19
CA LEU A 82 4.57 6.30 -0.18
C LEU A 82 4.65 7.76 -0.65
N ARG A 83 5.53 8.54 -0.01
CA ARG A 83 5.80 9.94 -0.33
C ARG A 83 7.11 10.40 0.28
N THR A 84 7.68 11.47 -0.26
CA THR A 84 8.80 12.23 0.32
C THR A 84 8.28 13.55 0.86
N GLU A 85 8.74 13.96 2.03
CA GLU A 85 8.37 15.26 2.60
C GLU A 85 9.51 16.26 2.43
N PRO A 86 9.37 17.27 1.55
CA PRO A 86 10.49 18.13 1.13
C PRO A 86 11.15 18.95 2.24
N LYS A 87 10.49 19.10 3.39
CA LYS A 87 10.95 19.97 4.49
C LYS A 87 11.80 19.25 5.52
N GLU A 88 11.71 17.93 5.63
CA GLU A 88 12.34 17.17 6.72
C GLU A 88 13.22 16.02 6.22
N ASP A 89 13.44 15.90 4.90
CA ASP A 89 14.17 14.79 4.26
C ASP A 89 13.66 13.38 4.68
N ILE A 90 12.39 13.30 5.10
CA ILE A 90 11.77 12.03 5.50
C ILE A 90 11.19 11.34 4.27
N ILE A 91 11.59 10.09 4.07
CA ILE A 91 10.99 9.18 3.11
C ILE A 91 10.02 8.26 3.85
N TYR A 92 8.74 8.35 3.50
CA TYR A 92 7.70 7.50 4.07
C TYR A 92 7.60 6.21 3.27
N TYR A 93 7.69 5.08 3.96
CA TYR A 93 7.42 3.77 3.39
C TYR A 93 6.09 3.22 3.90
N ASN A 94 5.41 2.46 3.05
CA ASN A 94 4.18 1.77 3.40
C ASN A 94 4.10 0.40 2.71
N ILE A 95 3.24 -0.47 3.24
CA ILE A 95 2.89 -1.72 2.58
C ILE A 95 1.95 -1.44 1.41
N LYS A 96 2.27 -2.02 0.26
CA LYS A 96 1.42 -2.15 -0.92
C LYS A 96 1.31 -3.63 -1.28
N PHE A 97 0.47 -3.96 -2.25
CA PHE A 97 0.30 -5.33 -2.72
C PHE A 97 0.81 -5.48 -4.15
N LYS A 98 1.38 -6.63 -4.46
CA LYS A 98 1.84 -7.00 -5.79
C LYS A 98 1.19 -8.33 -6.19
N PRO A 99 0.66 -8.50 -7.41
CA PRO A 99 0.21 -9.79 -7.90
C PRO A 99 1.32 -10.86 -7.85
N LEU A 100 0.96 -12.06 -7.42
CA LEU A 100 1.81 -13.25 -7.58
C LEU A 100 1.77 -13.78 -9.02
#